data_AF-A0A958FZG9-F1
#
_entry.id   AF-A0A958FZG9-F1
#
_cell.length_a   1.000
_cell.length_b   1.000
_cell.length_c   1.000
_cell.angle_alpha   90.00
_cell.angle_beta   90.00
_cell.angle_gamma   90.00
#
_symmetry.space_group_name_H-M   'P 1'
#
loop_
_entity.id
_entity.type
_entity.pdbx_description
1 polymer ?
#
loop_
_entity_poly.entity_id
_entity_poly.type
_entity_poly.pdbx_seq_one_letter_code
_entity_poly.pdbx_strand_id
1 'polypeptide(L)'
;WGPVFYNLFVELGFNDDQETDHTGYFPDRVFDAKDLVGILIDYMDSDDESFIETSYARGLESQAPEELFANDRITSVDELINLPGFTPARLKQLLPLLTTAGRTMVNVNAAPKEIIKALHEDITDQMVQEVIDYRKEKPFSRDLGSDSYWKQELLRIFGDDIYNEIQTLVGIESRYFDVIAKVDYGGNARYFLRALLFEDPALKDEPPVIQSLELF
;
A
#
# COMPACT_ATOMS: atom_id res chain seq x y z
N TRP A 1 4.45 2.56 9.13
CA TRP A 1 3.90 1.73 8.05
C TRP A 1 3.75 0.26 8.44
N GLY A 2 4.70 -0.37 9.16
CA GLY A 2 4.55 -1.76 9.62
C GLY A 2 3.19 -2.11 10.25
N PRO A 3 2.69 -1.34 11.25
CA PRO A 3 1.35 -1.57 11.81
C PRO A 3 0.22 -1.47 10.79
N VAL A 4 0.33 -0.57 9.80
CA VAL A 4 -0.68 -0.42 8.73
C VAL A 4 -0.72 -1.66 7.83
N PHE A 5 0.44 -2.18 7.43
CA PHE A 5 0.49 -3.42 6.65
C PHE A 5 -0.05 -4.62 7.44
N TYR A 6 0.28 -4.71 8.73
CA TYR A 6 -0.27 -5.74 9.60
C TYR A 6 -1.80 -5.68 9.63
N ASN A 7 -2.37 -4.51 9.92
CA ASN A 7 -3.81 -4.31 9.96
C ASN A 7 -4.47 -4.62 8.61
N LEU A 8 -3.84 -4.23 7.50
CA LEU A 8 -4.33 -4.54 6.15
C LEU A 8 -4.38 -6.05 5.90
N PHE A 9 -3.31 -6.78 6.24
CA PHE A 9 -3.24 -8.22 6.04
C PHE A 9 -4.25 -8.97 6.92
N VAL A 10 -4.47 -8.50 8.15
CA VAL A 10 -5.53 -9.00 9.03
C VAL A 10 -6.91 -8.74 8.42
N GLU A 11 -7.17 -7.53 7.93
CA GLU A 11 -8.45 -7.17 7.27
C GLU A 11 -8.72 -8.02 6.02
N LEU A 12 -7.67 -8.39 5.29
CA LEU A 12 -7.76 -9.27 4.12
C LEU A 12 -7.86 -10.77 4.49
N GLY A 13 -7.83 -11.11 5.78
CA GLY A 13 -8.02 -12.48 6.27
C GLY A 13 -6.79 -13.39 6.12
N PHE A 14 -5.58 -12.83 5.97
CA PHE A 14 -4.37 -13.63 5.72
C PHE A 14 -3.97 -14.54 6.89
N ASN A 15 -4.49 -14.30 8.10
CA ASN A 15 -4.27 -15.19 9.24
C ASN A 15 -5.06 -16.50 9.13
N ASP A 16 -6.15 -16.51 8.37
CA ASP A 16 -7.13 -17.60 8.36
C ASP A 16 -7.23 -18.32 7.01
N ASP A 17 -6.57 -17.82 5.96
CA ASP A 17 -6.70 -18.31 4.59
C ASP A 17 -6.01 -19.66 4.31
N GLN A 18 -5.14 -20.12 5.21
CA GLN A 18 -4.37 -21.37 5.10
C GLN A 18 -3.48 -21.46 3.84
N GLU A 19 -3.15 -20.33 3.23
CA GLU A 19 -2.25 -20.27 2.08
C GLU A 19 -0.83 -20.69 2.51
N THR A 20 -0.27 -21.68 1.81
CA THR A 20 1.08 -22.18 2.05
C THR A 20 2.09 -21.54 1.09
N ASP A 21 3.37 -21.55 1.46
CA ASP A 21 4.45 -21.08 0.60
C ASP A 21 4.38 -21.64 -0.84
N HIS A 22 4.38 -20.75 -1.82
CA HIS A 22 4.41 -21.10 -3.23
C HIS A 22 5.82 -21.07 -3.83
N THR A 23 6.80 -20.53 -3.09
CA THR A 23 8.19 -20.37 -3.57
C THR A 23 8.99 -21.68 -3.47
N GLY A 24 8.61 -22.55 -2.53
CA GLY A 24 9.26 -23.84 -2.28
C GLY A 24 10.41 -23.77 -1.28
N TYR A 25 10.72 -22.58 -0.74
CA TYR A 25 11.75 -22.41 0.29
C TYR A 25 11.26 -22.90 1.66
N PHE A 26 9.96 -22.81 1.92
CA PHE A 26 9.34 -23.22 3.18
C PHE A 26 8.12 -24.13 2.93
N PRO A 27 8.34 -25.39 2.50
CA PRO A 27 7.26 -26.31 2.15
C PRO A 27 6.22 -26.45 3.27
N ASP A 28 4.94 -26.42 2.88
CA ASP A 28 3.76 -26.57 3.75
C ASP A 28 3.63 -25.50 4.86
N ARG A 29 4.48 -24.46 4.87
CA ARG A 29 4.39 -23.39 5.86
C ARG A 29 3.32 -22.39 5.47
N VAL A 30 2.44 -22.10 6.43
CA VAL A 30 1.50 -20.98 6.39
C VAL A 30 2.16 -19.76 7.04
N PHE A 31 2.06 -18.61 6.37
CA PHE A 31 2.58 -17.33 6.85
C PHE A 31 1.43 -16.44 7.28
N ASP A 32 1.42 -16.00 8.53
CA ASP A 32 0.41 -15.07 9.05
C ASP A 32 0.75 -13.60 8.69
N ALA A 33 -0.13 -12.66 9.03
CA ALA A 33 0.04 -11.24 8.77
C ALA A 33 1.33 -10.68 9.40
N LYS A 34 1.73 -11.17 10.58
CA LYS A 34 2.94 -10.70 11.25
C LYS A 34 4.17 -11.17 10.50
N ASP A 35 4.20 -12.45 10.14
CA ASP A 35 5.23 -13.06 9.30
C ASP A 35 5.43 -12.30 7.99
N LEU A 36 4.34 -11.97 7.27
CA LEU A 36 4.41 -11.22 6.02
C LEU A 36 4.98 -9.79 6.19
N VAL A 37 4.67 -9.11 7.29
CA VAL A 37 5.27 -7.80 7.59
C VAL A 37 6.76 -7.93 7.87
N GLY A 38 7.17 -8.96 8.61
CA GLY A 38 8.59 -9.27 8.82
C GLY A 38 9.32 -9.47 7.50
N ILE A 39 8.76 -10.31 6.61
CA ILE A 39 9.35 -10.55 5.28
C ILE A 39 9.50 -9.27 4.45
N LEU A 40 8.53 -8.35 4.50
CA LEU A 40 8.65 -7.08 3.79
C LEU A 40 9.74 -6.18 4.36
N ILE A 41 9.96 -6.23 5.68
CA ILE A 41 10.99 -5.44 6.34
C ILE A 41 12.35 -6.04 6.02
N ASP A 42 12.54 -7.33 6.27
CA ASP A 42 13.77 -8.09 5.95
C ASP A 42 14.14 -7.98 4.46
N TYR A 43 13.16 -7.84 3.55
CA TYR A 43 13.47 -7.64 2.12
C TYR A 43 14.08 -6.27 1.80
N MET A 44 13.76 -5.25 2.61
CA MET A 44 14.03 -3.84 2.32
C MET A 44 15.14 -3.22 3.17
N ASP A 45 15.40 -3.74 4.37
CA ASP A 45 16.46 -3.24 5.23
C ASP A 45 17.81 -3.87 4.89
N SER A 46 18.86 -3.32 5.50
CA SER A 46 20.25 -3.68 5.20
C SER A 46 20.92 -4.45 6.33
N ASP A 47 20.19 -4.67 7.42
CA ASP A 47 20.68 -5.39 8.59
C ASP A 47 20.02 -6.76 8.67
N ASP A 48 20.60 -7.65 9.46
CA ASP A 48 20.12 -9.03 9.58
C ASP A 48 19.22 -9.22 10.84
N GLU A 49 18.63 -8.13 11.35
CA GLU A 49 17.84 -8.14 12.59
C GLU A 49 16.37 -8.47 12.30
N SER A 50 15.88 -9.59 12.85
CA SER A 50 14.47 -9.98 12.71
C SER A 50 13.54 -8.89 13.25
N PHE A 51 12.60 -8.42 12.42
CA PHE A 51 11.47 -7.64 12.92
C PHE A 51 10.57 -8.45 13.88
N ILE A 52 10.57 -9.79 13.75
CA ILE A 52 9.76 -10.71 14.56
C ILE A 52 10.67 -11.43 15.56
N GLU A 53 10.71 -10.95 16.80
CA GLU A 53 11.53 -11.56 17.88
C GLU A 53 11.21 -13.04 18.16
N THR A 54 10.00 -13.50 17.81
CA THR A 54 9.41 -14.72 18.40
C THR A 54 9.64 -16.02 17.62
N SER A 55 10.17 -15.98 16.39
CA SER A 55 10.36 -17.20 15.57
C SER A 55 11.78 -17.35 14.99
N TYR A 56 12.52 -16.26 14.78
CA TYR A 56 13.84 -16.30 14.16
C TYR A 56 14.79 -15.31 14.82
N ALA A 57 15.90 -15.81 15.38
CA ALA A 57 16.90 -14.96 16.03
C ALA A 57 17.70 -14.06 15.05
N ARG A 58 17.50 -14.20 13.73
CA ARG A 58 18.19 -13.51 12.62
C ARG A 58 17.32 -13.36 11.36
N GLY A 59 16.02 -13.12 11.54
CA GLY A 59 15.09 -12.92 10.42
C GLY A 59 14.83 -14.18 9.58
N LEU A 60 13.92 -14.06 8.61
CA LEU A 60 13.62 -15.14 7.66
C LEU A 60 14.72 -15.33 6.60
N GLU A 61 15.47 -14.26 6.33
CA GLU A 61 16.63 -14.25 5.44
C GLU A 61 17.70 -15.28 5.82
N SER A 62 17.89 -15.55 7.12
CA SER A 62 18.86 -16.54 7.59
C SER A 62 18.55 -17.98 7.18
N GLN A 63 17.35 -18.24 6.66
CA GLN A 63 16.87 -19.57 6.28
C GLN A 63 16.54 -19.68 4.79
N ALA A 64 16.73 -18.62 4.01
CA ALA A 64 16.54 -18.62 2.57
C ALA A 64 17.85 -18.24 1.86
N PRO A 65 17.94 -18.40 0.53
CA PRO A 65 19.07 -17.89 -0.24
C PRO A 65 19.20 -16.37 -0.08
N GLU A 66 20.43 -15.86 0.02
CA GLU A 66 20.72 -14.42 0.15
C GLU A 66 20.14 -13.63 -1.02
N GLU A 67 20.08 -14.23 -2.21
CA GLU A 67 19.52 -13.60 -3.41
C GLU A 67 18.00 -13.36 -3.35
N LEU A 68 17.30 -13.91 -2.35
CA LEU A 68 15.87 -13.71 -2.14
C LEU A 68 15.56 -12.35 -1.50
N PHE A 69 16.48 -11.82 -0.70
CA PHE A 69 16.32 -10.58 0.06
C PHE A 69 17.21 -9.52 -0.58
N ALA A 70 16.59 -8.55 -1.24
CA ALA A 70 17.30 -7.57 -2.06
C ALA A 70 18.07 -6.54 -1.22
N ASN A 71 17.66 -6.34 0.03
CA ASN A 71 18.14 -5.32 0.94
C ASN A 71 18.06 -3.92 0.29
N ASP A 72 17.01 -3.72 -0.49
CA ASP A 72 16.73 -2.53 -1.27
C ASP A 72 15.21 -2.31 -1.39
N ARG A 73 14.82 -1.14 -1.90
CA ARG A 73 13.42 -0.78 -2.07
C ARG A 73 12.74 -1.67 -3.11
N ILE A 74 11.55 -2.13 -2.78
CA ILE A 74 10.62 -2.72 -3.74
C ILE A 74 10.30 -1.69 -4.82
N THR A 75 10.62 -2.01 -6.07
CA THR A 75 10.40 -1.13 -7.24
C THR A 75 9.14 -1.49 -8.01
N SER A 76 8.72 -2.75 -7.97
CA SER A 76 7.45 -3.26 -8.50
C SER A 76 6.74 -4.11 -7.46
N VAL A 77 5.41 -3.96 -7.36
CA VAL A 77 4.57 -4.81 -6.50
C VAL A 77 4.67 -6.28 -6.93
N ASP A 78 4.98 -6.55 -8.21
CA ASP A 78 5.15 -7.92 -8.72
C ASP A 78 6.37 -8.62 -8.11
N GLU A 79 7.37 -7.90 -7.58
CA GLU A 79 8.52 -8.52 -6.89
C GLU A 79 8.09 -9.37 -5.70
N LEU A 80 6.97 -9.00 -5.07
CA LEU A 80 6.39 -9.73 -3.94
C LEU A 80 6.05 -11.18 -4.29
N ILE A 81 5.82 -11.52 -5.57
CA ILE A 81 5.58 -12.91 -5.98
C ILE A 81 6.77 -13.82 -5.70
N ASN A 82 7.97 -13.28 -5.53
CA ASN A 82 9.14 -14.11 -5.23
C ASN A 82 9.27 -14.37 -3.72
N LEU A 83 8.51 -13.66 -2.88
CA LEU A 83 8.66 -13.74 -1.42
C LEU A 83 7.77 -14.83 -0.82
N PRO A 84 8.27 -15.57 0.20
CA PRO A 84 7.49 -16.58 0.89
C PRO A 84 6.20 -16.01 1.46
N GLY A 85 5.09 -16.76 1.36
CA GLY A 85 3.79 -16.36 1.88
C GLY A 85 3.05 -15.29 1.06
N PHE A 86 3.68 -14.63 0.09
CA PHE A 86 3.01 -13.73 -0.86
C PHE A 86 2.45 -14.50 -2.07
N THR A 87 1.53 -15.42 -1.78
CA THR A 87 0.97 -16.33 -2.79
C THR A 87 0.23 -15.58 -3.90
N PRO A 88 0.05 -16.18 -5.10
CA PRO A 88 -0.72 -15.56 -6.17
C PRO A 88 -2.13 -15.11 -5.75
N ALA A 89 -2.77 -15.84 -4.83
CA ALA A 89 -4.08 -15.51 -4.29
C ALA A 89 -4.04 -14.25 -3.42
N ARG A 90 -3.05 -14.14 -2.53
CA ARG A 90 -2.82 -12.95 -1.69
C ARG A 90 -2.41 -11.75 -2.53
N LEU A 91 -1.49 -11.93 -3.49
CA LEU A 91 -1.07 -10.85 -4.40
C LEU A 91 -2.24 -10.25 -5.15
N LYS A 92 -3.16 -11.10 -5.66
CA LYS A 92 -4.36 -10.64 -6.35
C LYS A 92 -5.22 -9.70 -5.49
N GLN A 93 -5.25 -9.90 -4.18
CA GLN A 93 -5.96 -9.03 -3.22
C GLN A 93 -5.17 -7.74 -2.91
N LEU A 94 -3.84 -7.82 -2.88
CA LEU A 94 -2.95 -6.69 -2.58
C LEU A 94 -2.74 -5.73 -3.75
N LEU A 95 -2.72 -6.23 -4.99
CA LEU A 95 -2.48 -5.44 -6.20
C LEU A 95 -3.32 -4.14 -6.31
N PRO A 96 -4.64 -4.13 -6.00
CA PRO A 96 -5.42 -2.89 -6.05
C PRO A 96 -5.18 -1.93 -4.87
N LEU A 97 -4.43 -2.36 -3.85
CA LEU A 97 -4.29 -1.66 -2.56
C LEU A 97 -2.87 -1.11 -2.34
N LEU A 98 -1.87 -1.63 -3.04
CA LEU A 98 -0.47 -1.27 -2.88
C LEU A 98 0.07 -0.46 -4.06
N THR A 99 1.12 0.32 -3.79
CA THR A 99 1.91 1.01 -4.81
C THR A 99 3.35 1.16 -4.35
N THR A 100 4.28 1.10 -5.29
CA THR A 100 5.70 1.46 -5.09
C THR A 100 5.97 2.92 -5.45
N ALA A 101 4.96 3.65 -5.94
CA ALA A 101 5.10 5.00 -6.44
C ALA A 101 5.26 6.02 -5.30
N GLY A 102 6.50 6.47 -5.11
CA GLY A 102 6.83 7.56 -4.22
C GLY A 102 6.72 7.23 -2.72
N ARG A 103 7.13 8.18 -1.90
CA ARG A 103 6.90 8.17 -0.44
C ARG A 103 5.80 9.18 -0.13
N THR A 104 4.56 8.81 -0.41
CA THR A 104 3.41 9.71 -0.21
C THR A 104 2.55 9.27 0.96
N MET A 105 1.82 10.24 1.50
CA MET A 105 0.71 9.98 2.40
C MET A 105 -0.42 9.27 1.64
N VAL A 106 -1.25 8.51 2.36
CA VAL A 106 -2.52 7.97 1.87
C VAL A 106 -3.46 9.14 1.61
N ASN A 107 -3.90 9.28 0.36
CA ASN A 107 -4.89 10.28 -0.01
C ASN A 107 -6.28 9.84 0.43
N VAL A 108 -6.84 10.44 1.48
CA VAL A 108 -8.16 10.08 2.03
C VAL A 108 -9.31 10.34 1.07
N ASN A 109 -9.11 11.17 0.04
CA ASN A 109 -10.11 11.38 -1.02
C ASN A 109 -10.19 10.22 -2.02
N ALA A 110 -9.13 9.42 -2.14
CA ALA A 110 -9.00 8.36 -3.14
C ALA A 110 -8.86 6.95 -2.54
N ALA A 111 -8.39 6.84 -1.29
CA ALA A 111 -8.07 5.57 -0.65
C ALA A 111 -9.28 4.61 -0.61
N PRO A 112 -9.10 3.32 -0.95
CA PRO A 112 -10.08 2.28 -0.68
C PRO A 112 -10.42 2.17 0.81
N LYS A 113 -11.57 1.56 1.13
CA LYS A 113 -12.03 1.42 2.51
C LYS A 113 -11.06 0.59 3.36
N GLU A 114 -10.47 -0.43 2.75
CA GLU A 114 -9.50 -1.35 3.35
C GLU A 114 -8.25 -0.59 3.79
N ILE A 115 -7.77 0.36 2.97
CA ILE A 115 -6.63 1.21 3.31
C ILE A 115 -6.96 2.17 4.45
N ILE A 116 -8.15 2.78 4.45
CA ILE A 116 -8.55 3.68 5.54
C ILE A 116 -8.64 2.91 6.86
N LYS A 117 -9.25 1.72 6.84
CA LYS A 117 -9.37 0.84 8.01
C LYS A 117 -8.02 0.38 8.53
N ALA A 118 -7.08 0.07 7.64
CA ALA A 118 -5.75 -0.38 8.00
C ALA A 118 -4.89 0.69 8.71
N LEU A 119 -5.23 1.99 8.61
CA LEU A 119 -4.42 3.06 9.18
C LEU A 119 -4.21 2.93 10.69
N HIS A 120 -5.16 2.34 11.42
CA HIS A 120 -5.10 2.15 12.86
C HIS A 120 -6.05 1.02 13.28
N GLU A 121 -5.68 0.23 14.29
CA GLU A 121 -6.45 -0.96 14.71
C GLU A 121 -7.85 -0.62 15.25
N ASP A 122 -7.99 0.52 15.92
CA ASP A 122 -9.28 1.01 16.46
C ASP A 122 -10.18 1.71 15.42
N ILE A 123 -9.78 1.82 14.15
CA ILE A 123 -10.68 2.41 13.13
C ILE A 123 -11.81 1.43 12.82
N THR A 124 -13.02 1.83 13.18
CA THR A 124 -14.23 1.03 12.97
C THR A 124 -14.80 1.18 11.56
N ASP A 125 -15.60 0.20 11.12
CA ASP A 125 -16.34 0.29 9.85
C ASP A 125 -17.24 1.53 9.78
N GLN A 126 -17.77 1.99 10.92
CA GLN A 126 -18.57 3.22 11.00
C GLN A 126 -17.73 4.46 10.68
N MET A 127 -16.53 4.57 11.26
CA MET A 127 -15.61 5.68 10.97
C MET A 127 -15.17 5.68 9.49
N VAL A 128 -14.85 4.50 8.95
CA VAL A 128 -14.51 4.35 7.52
C VAL A 128 -15.66 4.81 6.63
N GLN A 129 -16.88 4.38 6.94
CA GLN A 129 -18.08 4.77 6.21
C GLN A 129 -18.31 6.28 6.29
N GLU A 130 -18.08 6.91 7.44
CA GLU A 130 -18.19 8.35 7.62
C GLU A 130 -17.19 9.12 6.75
N VAL A 131 -15.93 8.67 6.64
CA VAL A 131 -14.95 9.26 5.71
C VAL A 131 -15.42 9.15 4.26
N ILE A 132 -15.93 7.96 3.88
CA ILE A 132 -16.39 7.68 2.52
C ILE A 132 -17.60 8.54 2.16
N ASP A 133 -18.54 8.69 3.07
CA ASP A 133 -19.75 9.49 2.82
C ASP A 133 -19.43 10.98 2.82
N TYR A 134 -18.57 11.45 3.74
CA TYR A 134 -18.07 12.82 3.73
C TYR A 134 -17.47 13.18 2.36
N ARG A 135 -16.50 12.39 1.87
CA ARG A 135 -15.81 12.71 0.60
C ARG A 135 -16.70 12.59 -0.65
N LYS A 136 -17.79 11.82 -0.59
CA LYS A 136 -18.79 11.75 -1.66
C LYS A 136 -19.63 13.02 -1.74
N GLU A 137 -19.99 13.58 -0.59
CA GLU A 137 -20.74 14.84 -0.53
C GLU A 137 -19.83 16.03 -0.85
N LYS A 138 -18.65 16.05 -0.23
CA LYS A 138 -17.63 17.10 -0.41
C LYS A 138 -16.23 16.51 -0.18
N PRO A 139 -15.33 16.53 -1.19
CA PRO A 139 -13.95 16.12 -1.00
C PRO A 139 -13.27 16.91 0.13
N PHE A 140 -12.40 16.24 0.88
CA PHE A 140 -11.52 16.90 1.84
C PHE A 140 -10.62 17.88 1.10
N SER A 141 -10.77 19.17 1.39
CA SER A 141 -10.08 20.27 0.71
C SER A 141 -9.39 21.19 1.71
N ARG A 142 -8.39 21.92 1.22
CA ARG A 142 -7.94 23.16 1.85
C ARG A 142 -8.95 24.24 1.46
N ASP A 143 -10.06 24.36 2.20
CA ASP A 143 -11.01 25.44 1.95
C ASP A 143 -10.34 26.81 2.13
N LEU A 144 -10.88 27.82 1.45
CA LEU A 144 -10.37 29.19 1.36
C LEU A 144 -10.36 29.90 2.73
N GLY A 145 -9.38 29.57 3.59
CA GLY A 145 -9.17 30.25 4.86
C GLY A 145 -8.38 29.47 5.91
N SER A 146 -8.22 28.14 5.79
CA SER A 146 -7.43 27.35 6.75
C SER A 146 -6.86 26.07 6.15
N ASP A 147 -5.53 25.93 6.22
CA ASP A 147 -4.80 24.69 5.86
C ASP A 147 -5.16 23.49 6.75
N SER A 148 -5.96 23.69 7.80
CA SER A 148 -6.32 22.65 8.78
C SER A 148 -7.76 22.15 8.70
N TYR A 149 -8.61 22.65 7.80
CA TYR A 149 -10.03 22.26 7.82
C TYR A 149 -10.23 20.75 7.63
N TRP A 150 -9.60 20.17 6.60
CA TRP A 150 -9.66 18.71 6.38
C TRP A 150 -9.12 17.91 7.57
N LYS A 151 -8.12 18.43 8.30
CA LYS A 151 -7.56 17.81 9.51
C LYS A 151 -8.57 17.79 10.64
N GLN A 152 -9.33 18.88 10.82
CA GLN A 152 -10.37 18.99 11.84
C GLN A 152 -11.51 18.00 11.58
N GLU A 153 -11.88 17.77 10.32
CA GLU A 153 -12.90 16.78 9.98
C GLU A 153 -12.41 15.35 10.23
N LEU A 154 -11.16 15.02 9.87
CA LEU A 154 -10.59 13.71 10.22
C LEU A 154 -10.47 13.54 11.75
N LEU A 155 -10.07 14.59 12.47
CA LEU A 155 -10.04 14.60 13.94
C LEU A 155 -11.44 14.35 14.53
N ARG A 156 -12.49 14.96 13.95
CA ARG A 156 -13.88 14.77 14.38
C ARG A 156 -14.34 13.33 14.16
N ILE A 157 -13.96 12.72 13.04
CA ILE A 157 -14.37 11.35 12.67
C ILE A 157 -13.62 10.31 13.51
N PHE A 158 -12.30 10.43 13.62
CA PHE A 158 -11.46 9.42 14.27
C PHE A 158 -11.25 9.66 15.76
N GLY A 159 -11.48 10.88 16.25
CA GLY A 159 -11.11 11.30 17.60
C GLY A 159 -9.62 11.63 17.73
N ASP A 160 -9.27 12.26 18.85
CA ASP A 160 -7.92 12.76 19.10
C ASP A 160 -6.86 11.65 19.12
N ASP A 161 -7.15 10.54 19.80
CA ASP A 161 -6.18 9.45 20.02
C ASP A 161 -5.75 8.83 18.68
N ILE A 162 -6.71 8.32 17.90
CA ILE A 162 -6.44 7.70 16.59
C ILE A 162 -5.80 8.71 15.63
N TYR A 163 -6.36 9.92 15.52
CA TYR A 163 -5.86 10.91 14.57
C TYR A 163 -4.40 11.30 14.87
N ASN A 164 -4.05 11.45 16.14
CA ASN A 164 -2.69 11.84 16.52
C ASN A 164 -1.63 10.83 16.05
N GLU A 165 -1.98 9.55 16.00
CA GLU A 165 -1.11 8.48 15.53
C GLU A 165 -1.01 8.41 14.00
N ILE A 166 -2.12 8.67 13.29
CA ILE A 166 -2.16 8.51 11.82
C ILE A 166 -1.92 9.80 11.03
N GLN A 167 -1.91 10.98 11.66
CA GLN A 167 -1.87 12.28 10.96
C GLN A 167 -0.69 12.47 10.00
N THR A 168 0.41 11.74 10.19
CA THR A 168 1.60 11.78 9.32
C THR A 168 1.51 10.82 8.14
N LEU A 169 0.56 9.88 8.17
CA LEU A 169 0.32 8.87 7.15
C LEU A 169 -0.76 9.31 6.16
N VAL A 170 -1.59 10.30 6.51
CA VAL A 170 -2.74 10.74 5.71
C VAL A 170 -2.54 12.12 5.08
N GLY A 171 -3.12 12.29 3.89
CA GLY A 171 -3.14 13.54 3.14
C GLY A 171 -4.36 13.60 2.24
N ILE A 172 -4.49 14.70 1.49
CA ILE A 172 -5.63 14.97 0.59
C ILE A 172 -5.23 15.14 -0.88
N GLU A 173 -3.93 15.09 -1.14
CA GLU A 173 -3.31 15.34 -2.45
C GLU A 173 -2.51 14.11 -2.87
N SER A 174 -2.54 13.82 -4.16
CA SER A 174 -1.67 12.84 -4.81
C SER A 174 -0.80 13.59 -5.82
N ARG A 175 0.44 13.13 -6.00
CA ARG A 175 1.34 13.62 -7.05
C ARG A 175 1.69 12.55 -8.08
N TYR A 176 1.26 11.32 -7.80
CA TYR A 176 1.43 10.18 -8.67
C TYR A 176 0.06 9.78 -9.20
N PHE A 177 -0.03 9.53 -10.49
CA PHE A 177 -1.26 9.17 -11.16
C PHE A 177 -1.01 8.03 -12.15
N ASP A 178 -1.83 7.00 -12.07
CA ASP A 178 -1.88 5.97 -13.10
C ASP A 178 -2.83 6.39 -14.22
N VAL A 179 -2.33 6.45 -15.44
CA VAL A 179 -3.13 6.63 -16.65
C VAL A 179 -3.19 5.31 -17.40
N ILE A 180 -4.39 4.73 -17.47
CA ILE A 180 -4.67 3.54 -18.26
C ILE A 180 -5.34 3.98 -19.56
N ALA A 181 -4.64 3.82 -20.68
CA ALA A 181 -5.15 4.12 -22.01
C ALA A 181 -5.48 2.84 -22.77
N LYS A 182 -6.65 2.82 -23.41
CA LYS A 182 -7.06 1.78 -24.35
C LYS A 182 -7.08 2.37 -25.76
N VAL A 183 -6.37 1.73 -26.69
CA VAL A 183 -6.33 2.15 -28.10
C VAL A 183 -6.92 1.05 -28.96
N ASP A 184 -8.03 1.34 -29.65
CA ASP A 184 -8.60 0.48 -30.68
C ASP A 184 -8.19 1.02 -32.07
N TYR A 185 -7.52 0.20 -32.88
CA TYR A 185 -7.06 0.58 -34.23
C TYR A 185 -7.52 -0.42 -35.29
N GLY A 186 -8.04 0.11 -36.41
CA GLY A 186 -8.40 -0.69 -37.59
C GLY A 186 -9.47 -1.77 -37.33
N GLY A 187 -10.26 -1.64 -36.26
CA GLY A 187 -11.34 -2.57 -35.88
C GLY A 187 -10.89 -3.90 -35.27
N ASN A 188 -9.61 -4.27 -35.42
CA ASN A 188 -9.10 -5.59 -35.02
C ASN A 188 -7.90 -5.53 -34.06
N ALA A 189 -7.25 -4.38 -33.92
CA ALA A 189 -6.15 -4.21 -32.99
C ALA A 189 -6.62 -3.45 -31.74
N ARG A 190 -6.26 -3.98 -30.57
CA ARG A 190 -6.49 -3.35 -29.28
C ARG A 190 -5.19 -3.38 -28.49
N TYR A 191 -4.81 -2.23 -27.95
CA TYR A 191 -3.64 -2.07 -27.10
C TYR A 191 -4.07 -1.46 -25.78
N PHE A 192 -3.49 -1.92 -24.68
CA PHE A 192 -3.57 -1.24 -23.40
C PHE A 192 -2.19 -0.70 -23.03
N LEU A 193 -2.21 0.47 -22.42
CA LEU A 193 -1.04 1.16 -21.95
C LEU A 193 -1.30 1.67 -20.55
N ARG A 194 -0.38 1.41 -19.62
CA ARG A 194 -0.37 2.04 -18.31
C ARG A 194 0.85 2.96 -18.24
N ALA A 195 0.64 4.20 -17.85
CA ALA A 195 1.69 5.16 -17.59
C ALA A 195 1.57 5.68 -16.16
N LEU A 196 2.67 5.61 -15.40
CA LEU A 196 2.77 6.30 -14.13
C LEU A 196 3.24 7.73 -14.40
N LEU A 197 2.42 8.70 -14.02
CA LEU A 197 2.73 10.12 -14.13
C LEU A 197 3.12 10.69 -12.77
N PHE A 198 4.04 11.65 -12.76
CA PHE A 198 4.42 12.43 -11.59
C PHE A 198 4.25 13.93 -11.85
N GLU A 199 3.56 14.61 -10.94
CA GLU A 199 3.43 16.07 -10.94
C GLU A 199 4.55 16.69 -10.09
N ASP A 200 5.49 17.38 -10.76
CA ASP A 200 6.59 18.07 -10.09
C ASP A 200 6.09 19.41 -9.52
N PRO A 201 6.10 19.60 -8.18
CA PRO A 201 5.69 20.86 -7.56
C PRO A 201 6.54 22.08 -7.97
N ALA A 202 7.77 21.86 -8.45
CA ALA A 202 8.66 22.93 -8.89
C ALA A 202 8.29 23.45 -10.28
N LEU A 203 7.58 22.65 -11.09
CA LEU A 203 7.20 22.95 -12.47
C LEU A 203 5.72 23.35 -12.52
N LYS A 204 5.39 24.46 -11.84
CA LYS A 204 4.03 24.99 -11.83
C LYS A 204 3.57 25.28 -13.26
N ASP A 205 2.39 24.78 -13.61
CA ASP A 205 1.75 24.89 -14.94
C ASP A 205 2.35 23.98 -16.05
N GLU A 206 3.29 23.10 -15.73
CA GLU A 206 3.74 22.06 -16.66
C GLU A 206 2.90 20.77 -16.54
N PRO A 207 2.73 20.01 -17.63
CA PRO A 207 2.06 18.72 -17.56
C PRO A 207 2.86 17.71 -16.71
N PRO A 208 2.19 16.73 -16.06
CA PRO A 208 2.87 15.66 -15.35
C PRO A 208 3.87 14.89 -16.24
N VAL A 209 4.99 14.50 -15.65
CA VAL A 209 6.07 13.76 -16.33
C VAL A 209 5.80 12.26 -16.27
N ILE A 210 5.97 11.56 -17.40
CA ILE A 210 5.90 10.09 -17.45
C ILE A 210 7.12 9.52 -16.72
N GLN A 211 6.89 8.81 -15.61
CA GLN A 211 7.93 8.11 -14.83
C GLN A 211 8.17 6.69 -15.38
N SER A 212 7.10 5.99 -15.76
CA SER A 212 7.18 4.67 -16.36
C SER A 212 6.04 4.46 -17.35
N LEU A 213 6.22 3.50 -18.26
CA LEU A 213 5.27 3.17 -19.31
C LEU A 213 5.32 1.68 -19.64
N GLU A 214 4.18 1.02 -19.54
CA GLU A 214 4.00 -0.41 -19.76
C GLU A 214 2.92 -0.66 -20.82
N LEU A 215 3.19 -1.62 -21.72
CA LEU A 215 2.26 -2.07 -22.76
C LEU A 215 1.80 -3.49 -22.42
N PHE A 216 0.49 -3.73 -22.44
CA PHE A 216 -0.12 -5.04 -22.16
C PHE A 216 -1.39 -5.29 -22.98
#